data_AF-A0A4S9YS10-F1
#
_entry.id   AF-A0A4S9YS10-F1
#
_cell.length_a   1.000
_cell.length_b   1.000
_cell.length_c   1.000
_cell.angle_alpha   90.00
_cell.angle_beta   90.00
_cell.angle_gamma   90.00
#
_symmetry.space_group_name_H-M   'P 1'
#
loop_
_entity.id
_entity.type
_entity.pdbx_description
1 polymer ?
#
loop_
_entity_poly.entity_id
_entity_poly.type
_entity_poly.pdbx_seq_one_letter_code
_entity_poly.pdbx_strand_id
1 'polypeptide(L)'
;LYLRLFYTEEFLGWNSEEWKTYLFWSLIVTAAVATSLASLRLISRTAKKAMTPKLLVAVFAIYLPLSILLFFAAGRVTVLPLPNGVNEMPRYGCCSQGLVFPRDSAKLIIDFFEERTLGYVDMLIEEYADAHASTRWALTPSVIQHVGRKSSKGDDYGEASKYKMTVAETLWNFGFEENDVGELRREHLDAIGRHSS
;
A
#
# COMPACT_ATOMS: atom_id res chain seq x y z
N LEU A 1 -12.00 -3.67 -14.12
CA LEU A 1 -12.66 -2.37 -14.33
C LEU A 1 -11.68 -1.36 -14.91
N TYR A 2 -10.62 -1.03 -14.20
CA TYR A 2 -9.59 -0.09 -14.66
C TYR A 2 -8.22 -0.47 -14.11
N LEU A 3 -7.19 0.18 -14.65
CA LEU A 3 -5.83 0.22 -14.11
C LEU A 3 -5.54 1.65 -13.60
N ARG A 4 -5.17 1.77 -12.32
CA ARG A 4 -4.66 3.00 -11.69
C ARG A 4 -3.20 3.18 -12.06
N LEU A 5 -2.88 4.36 -12.57
CA LEU A 5 -1.50 4.80 -12.82
C LEU A 5 -0.94 5.65 -11.68
N PHE A 6 -1.80 6.07 -10.75
CA PHE A 6 -1.45 6.69 -9.49
C PHE A 6 -2.34 6.18 -8.36
N TYR A 7 -1.76 6.04 -7.19
CA TYR A 7 -2.42 5.80 -5.92
C TYR A 7 -1.60 6.48 -4.82
N THR A 8 -2.24 6.90 -3.73
CA THR A 8 -1.51 7.37 -2.56
C THR A 8 -1.10 6.20 -1.67
N GLU A 9 0.15 6.25 -1.23
CA GLU A 9 0.73 5.29 -0.29
C GLU A 9 0.20 5.45 1.13
N GLU A 10 -0.38 6.62 1.47
CA GLU A 10 -0.90 6.92 2.80
C GLU A 10 -2.03 5.95 3.20
N PHE A 11 -2.90 5.57 2.27
CA PHE A 11 -4.00 4.63 2.53
C PHE A 11 -3.55 3.16 2.55
N LEU A 12 -2.35 2.86 2.04
CA LEU A 12 -1.74 1.53 2.14
C LEU A 12 -1.05 1.28 3.49
N GLY A 13 -1.31 2.10 4.51
CA GLY A 13 -0.80 1.93 5.85
C GLY A 13 -1.36 0.71 6.60
N TRP A 14 -1.17 0.70 7.92
CA TRP A 14 -1.70 -0.33 8.81
C TRP A 14 -3.20 -0.13 9.05
N ASN A 15 -4.00 -0.65 8.12
CA ASN A 15 -5.45 -0.55 8.15
C ASN A 15 -6.07 -1.42 9.25
N SER A 16 -7.02 -0.87 10.01
CA SER A 16 -7.58 -1.52 11.21
C SER A 16 -8.44 -2.74 10.88
N GLU A 17 -8.97 -2.84 9.66
CA GLU A 17 -9.79 -3.98 9.23
C GLU A 17 -8.96 -5.27 9.16
N GLU A 18 -7.65 -5.16 8.98
CA GLU A 18 -6.72 -6.28 8.84
C GLU A 18 -6.03 -6.64 10.17
N TRP A 19 -6.52 -6.14 11.31
CA TRP A 19 -5.91 -6.36 12.64
C TRP A 19 -5.70 -7.84 12.99
N LYS A 20 -6.61 -8.72 12.54
CA LYS A 20 -6.50 -10.16 12.78
C LYS A 20 -5.27 -10.75 12.10
N THR A 21 -5.01 -10.32 10.87
CA THR A 21 -3.84 -10.72 10.09
C THR A 21 -2.56 -10.27 10.79
N TYR A 22 -2.53 -9.02 11.25
CA TYR A 22 -1.39 -8.45 11.99
C TYR A 22 -1.11 -9.20 13.29
N LEU A 23 -2.15 -9.49 14.06
CA LEU A 23 -2.04 -10.27 15.29
C LEU A 23 -1.54 -11.69 15.02
N PHE A 24 -2.10 -12.35 14.00
CA PHE A 24 -1.70 -13.70 13.61
C PHE A 24 -0.20 -13.78 13.28
N TRP A 25 0.31 -12.89 12.44
CA TRP A 25 1.74 -12.86 12.10
C TRP A 25 2.62 -12.51 13.31
N SER A 26 2.17 -11.59 14.18
CA SER A 26 2.88 -11.27 15.43
C SER A 26 2.99 -12.48 16.35
N LEU A 27 1.93 -13.30 16.44
CA LEU A 27 1.93 -14.56 17.19
C LEU A 27 2.84 -15.61 16.56
N ILE A 28 2.83 -15.74 15.22
CA ILE A 28 3.74 -16.65 14.51
C ILE A 28 5.20 -16.29 14.80
N VAL A 29 5.57 -15.02 14.66
CA VAL A 29 6.94 -14.56 14.93
C VAL A 29 7.31 -14.86 16.40
N THR A 30 6.40 -14.60 17.32
CA THR A 30 6.59 -14.92 18.74
C THR A 30 6.81 -16.43 18.97
N ALA A 31 6.00 -17.27 18.37
CA ALA A 31 6.11 -18.72 18.45
C ALA A 31 7.41 -19.24 17.80
N ALA A 32 7.81 -18.67 16.66
CA ALA A 32 9.05 -18.99 15.97
C ALA A 32 10.29 -18.66 16.82
N VAL A 33 10.30 -17.49 17.48
CA VAL A 33 11.36 -17.11 18.42
C VAL A 33 11.37 -18.07 19.62
N ALA A 34 10.20 -18.39 20.19
CA ALA A 34 10.11 -19.31 21.31
C ALA A 34 10.59 -20.73 21.00
N THR A 35 10.17 -21.28 19.86
CA THR A 35 10.59 -22.61 19.40
C THR A 35 12.07 -22.64 19.05
N SER A 36 12.62 -21.59 18.43
CA SER A 36 14.05 -21.46 18.13
C SER A 36 14.88 -21.46 19.42
N LEU A 37 14.46 -20.66 20.40
CA LEU A 37 15.11 -20.58 21.71
C LEU A 37 15.01 -21.91 22.49
N ALA A 38 13.85 -22.57 22.46
CA ALA A 38 13.66 -23.88 23.08
C ALA A 38 14.54 -24.96 22.42
N SER A 39 14.59 -24.98 21.08
CA SER A 39 15.42 -25.91 20.32
C SER A 39 16.90 -25.70 20.59
N LEU A 40 17.36 -24.45 20.60
CA LEU A 40 18.74 -24.10 20.93
C LEU A 40 19.12 -24.56 22.34
N ARG A 41 18.18 -24.44 23.30
CA ARG A 41 18.35 -24.92 24.68
C ARG A 41 18.49 -26.44 24.76
N LEU A 42 17.76 -27.18 23.92
CA LEU A 42 17.80 -28.64 23.89
C LEU A 42 19.09 -29.16 23.25
N ILE A 43 19.58 -28.47 22.21
CA ILE A 43 20.73 -28.91 21.41
C ILE A 43 22.06 -28.48 22.07
N SER A 44 22.14 -27.26 22.61
CA SER A 44 23.41 -26.67 23.08
C SER A 44 23.49 -26.57 24.60
N ARG A 45 24.50 -27.25 25.17
CA ARG A 45 24.83 -27.17 26.60
C ARG A 45 25.24 -25.75 27.02
N THR A 46 25.89 -25.00 26.13
CA THR A 46 26.29 -23.61 26.36
C THR A 46 25.07 -22.69 26.39
N ALA A 47 24.16 -22.83 25.42
CA ALA A 47 22.92 -22.05 25.40
C ALA A 47 22.05 -22.34 26.63
N LYS A 48 21.98 -23.59 27.06
CA LYS A 48 21.30 -23.98 28.30
C LYS A 48 21.84 -23.27 29.54
N LYS A 49 23.16 -22.99 29.61
CA LYS A 49 23.77 -22.21 30.69
C LYS A 49 23.53 -20.71 30.56
N ALA A 50 23.53 -20.18 29.33
CA ALA A 50 23.34 -18.75 29.06
C ALA A 50 21.87 -18.28 29.19
N MET A 51 20.90 -19.15 28.92
CA MET A 51 19.46 -18.84 28.98
C MET A 51 18.93 -18.79 30.41
N THR A 52 19.31 -17.72 31.11
CA THR A 52 18.76 -17.38 32.42
C THR A 52 17.30 -16.92 32.29
N PRO A 53 16.46 -17.10 33.33
CA PRO A 53 15.09 -16.58 33.33
C PRO A 53 15.02 -15.07 33.06
N LYS A 54 15.99 -14.30 33.56
CA LYS A 54 16.09 -12.86 33.33
C LYS A 54 16.27 -12.54 31.83
N LEU A 55 17.13 -13.28 31.14
CA LEU A 55 17.35 -13.11 29.71
C LEU A 55 16.08 -13.47 28.92
N LEU A 56 15.40 -14.56 29.28
CA LEU A 56 14.15 -14.95 28.62
C LEU A 56 13.06 -13.89 28.81
N VAL A 57 12.90 -13.36 30.02
CA VAL A 57 11.98 -12.26 30.29
C VAL A 57 12.36 -11.02 29.47
N ALA A 58 13.64 -10.65 29.41
CA ALA A 58 14.09 -9.53 28.60
C ALA A 58 13.78 -9.74 27.10
N VAL A 59 13.95 -10.95 26.57
CA VAL A 59 13.64 -11.24 25.16
C VAL A 59 12.13 -11.15 24.89
N PHE A 60 11.29 -11.81 25.69
CA PHE A 60 9.85 -11.88 25.41
C PHE A 60 9.05 -10.66 25.87
N ALA A 61 9.47 -9.98 26.95
CA ALA A 61 8.73 -8.85 27.50
C ALA A 61 9.24 -7.49 27.01
N ILE A 62 10.48 -7.42 26.48
CA ILE A 62 11.08 -6.14 26.06
C ILE A 62 11.46 -6.20 24.58
N TYR A 63 12.41 -7.07 24.22
CA TYR A 63 12.97 -7.07 22.87
C TYR A 63 11.92 -7.36 21.80
N LEU A 64 11.17 -8.45 21.95
CA LEU A 64 10.21 -8.89 20.95
C LEU A 64 9.04 -7.89 20.78
N PRO A 65 8.39 -7.39 21.85
CA PRO A 65 7.39 -6.33 21.71
C PRO A 65 7.94 -5.07 21.06
N LEU A 66 9.15 -4.64 21.43
CA LEU A 66 9.78 -3.46 20.81
C LEU A 66 10.08 -3.67 19.33
N SER A 67 10.54 -4.86 18.93
CA SER A 67 10.76 -5.19 17.52
C SER A 67 9.47 -5.17 16.71
N ILE A 68 8.38 -5.72 17.27
CA ILE A 68 7.05 -5.69 16.65
C ILE A 68 6.57 -4.23 16.53
N LEU A 69 6.68 -3.44 17.60
CA LEU A 69 6.31 -2.03 17.58
C LEU A 69 7.12 -1.24 16.55
N LEU A 70 8.43 -1.50 16.45
CA LEU A 70 9.29 -0.87 15.46
C LEU A 70 8.89 -1.24 14.02
N PHE A 71 8.51 -2.50 13.78
CA PHE A 71 8.01 -2.94 12.48
C PHE A 71 6.75 -2.17 12.06
N PHE A 72 5.79 -1.98 12.98
CA PHE A 72 4.62 -1.16 12.70
C PHE A 72 4.97 0.32 12.55
N ALA A 73 5.86 0.85 13.40
CA ALA A 73 6.27 2.25 13.36
C ALA A 73 7.05 2.63 12.09
N ALA A 74 7.81 1.68 11.51
CA ALA A 74 8.50 1.89 10.23
C ALA A 74 7.54 2.12 9.05
N GLY A 75 6.26 1.75 9.21
CA GLY A 75 5.22 1.93 8.20
C GLY A 75 5.19 0.80 7.18
N ARG A 76 3.96 0.44 6.75
CA ARG A 76 3.72 -0.71 5.87
C ARG A 76 4.50 -0.64 4.55
N VAL A 77 4.52 0.53 3.90
CA VAL A 77 5.18 0.70 2.60
C VAL A 77 6.69 0.46 2.71
N THR A 78 7.31 0.83 3.84
CA THR A 78 8.74 0.60 4.09
C THR A 78 9.08 -0.88 4.28
N VAL A 79 8.25 -1.62 5.02
CA VAL A 79 8.57 -3.02 5.41
C VAL A 79 7.94 -4.07 4.51
N LEU A 80 6.85 -3.74 3.83
CA LEU A 80 6.06 -4.60 2.96
C LEU A 80 5.51 -3.78 1.77
N PRO A 81 6.37 -3.29 0.86
CA PRO A 81 5.94 -2.58 -0.34
C PRO A 81 5.17 -3.51 -1.28
N LEU A 82 4.34 -2.91 -2.15
CA LEU A 82 3.76 -3.63 -3.28
C LEU A 82 4.89 -4.03 -4.25
N PRO A 83 4.86 -5.25 -4.82
CA PRO A 83 5.87 -5.64 -5.80
C PRO A 83 5.72 -4.84 -7.08
N ASN A 84 6.82 -4.66 -7.82
CA ASN A 84 6.78 -3.97 -9.11
C ASN A 84 5.91 -4.73 -10.12
N GLY A 85 5.16 -3.98 -10.93
CA GLY A 85 4.22 -4.47 -11.92
C GLY A 85 2.76 -4.14 -11.57
N VAL A 86 1.85 -4.95 -12.12
CA VAL A 86 0.41 -4.76 -11.95
C VAL A 86 -0.07 -5.54 -10.73
N ASN A 87 -0.63 -4.82 -9.76
CA ASN A 87 -1.15 -5.36 -8.51
C ASN A 87 -2.65 -5.17 -8.40
N GLU A 88 -3.35 -6.15 -7.82
CA GLU A 88 -4.76 -5.98 -7.51
C GLU A 88 -4.91 -4.98 -6.34
N MET A 89 -5.82 -4.02 -6.49
CA MET A 89 -6.05 -2.98 -5.49
C MET A 89 -7.56 -2.65 -5.38
N PRO A 90 -8.37 -3.60 -4.87
CA PRO A 90 -9.81 -3.39 -4.69
C PRO A 90 -10.14 -2.51 -3.48
N ARG A 91 -9.21 -2.37 -2.52
CA ARG A 91 -9.39 -1.55 -1.31
C ARG A 91 -8.20 -0.62 -1.16
N TYR A 92 -8.39 0.42 -0.35
CA TYR A 92 -7.32 1.34 0.08
C TYR A 92 -6.62 2.12 -1.03
N GLY A 93 -7.14 2.06 -2.27
CA GLY A 93 -6.75 3.01 -3.29
C GLY A 93 -7.76 4.14 -3.33
N CYS A 94 -7.23 5.36 -3.42
CA CYS A 94 -7.99 6.59 -3.55
C CYS A 94 -7.44 7.38 -4.74
N CYS A 95 -8.24 8.37 -5.16
CA CYS A 95 -7.96 9.33 -6.22
C CYS A 95 -8.11 8.75 -7.63
N SER A 96 -8.91 9.42 -8.47
CA SER A 96 -9.08 9.08 -9.90
C SER A 96 -8.01 9.71 -10.80
N GLN A 97 -6.83 9.98 -10.26
CA GLN A 97 -5.76 10.64 -10.99
C GLN A 97 -5.06 9.60 -11.87
N GLY A 98 -5.31 9.64 -13.18
CA GLY A 98 -4.71 8.69 -14.12
C GLY A 98 -5.30 7.28 -14.01
N LEU A 99 -6.48 7.09 -14.60
CA LEU A 99 -7.11 5.78 -14.75
C LEU A 99 -7.11 5.35 -16.22
N VAL A 100 -6.76 4.09 -16.48
CA VAL A 100 -6.85 3.47 -17.81
C VAL A 100 -7.99 2.47 -17.79
N PHE A 101 -8.97 2.66 -18.67
CA PHE A 101 -10.12 1.77 -18.80
C PHE A 101 -10.01 0.94 -20.09
N PRO A 102 -10.27 -0.37 -20.04
CA PRO A 102 -10.64 -1.13 -21.22
C PRO A 102 -11.85 -0.49 -21.90
N ARG A 103 -11.92 -0.53 -23.24
CA ARG A 103 -12.96 0.14 -24.02
C ARG A 103 -14.38 -0.24 -23.57
N ASP A 104 -14.62 -1.51 -23.28
CA ASP A 104 -15.94 -1.98 -22.87
C ASP A 104 -16.30 -1.51 -21.46
N SER A 105 -15.35 -1.54 -20.53
CA SER A 105 -15.52 -0.98 -19.19
C SER A 105 -15.77 0.53 -19.21
N ALA A 106 -15.10 1.27 -20.10
CA ALA A 106 -15.30 2.71 -20.23
C ALA A 106 -16.75 3.04 -20.63
N LYS A 107 -17.33 2.30 -21.59
CA LYS A 107 -18.73 2.47 -21.99
C LYS A 107 -19.69 2.24 -20.83
N LEU A 108 -19.51 1.14 -20.09
CA LEU A 108 -20.34 0.83 -18.92
C LEU A 108 -20.31 1.92 -17.85
N ILE A 109 -19.13 2.50 -17.61
CA ILE A 109 -18.97 3.60 -16.64
C ILE A 109 -19.58 4.90 -17.15
N ILE A 110 -19.49 5.18 -18.46
CA ILE A 110 -20.16 6.34 -19.08
C ILE A 110 -21.68 6.20 -18.92
N ASP A 111 -22.25 5.06 -19.29
CA ASP A 111 -23.69 4.80 -19.16
C ASP A 111 -24.15 4.96 -17.70
N PHE A 112 -23.35 4.43 -16.75
CA PHE A 112 -23.62 4.59 -15.32
C PHE A 112 -23.57 6.05 -14.85
N PHE A 113 -22.65 6.87 -15.36
CA PHE A 113 -22.58 8.29 -15.04
C PHE A 113 -23.75 9.09 -15.63
N GLU A 114 -24.26 8.71 -16.80
CA GLU A 114 -25.45 9.33 -17.38
C GLU A 114 -26.70 9.08 -16.53
N GLU A 115 -26.79 7.90 -15.88
CA GLU A 115 -27.85 7.57 -14.93
C GLU A 115 -27.69 8.25 -13.56
N ARG A 116 -26.45 8.48 -13.11
CA ARG A 116 -26.10 9.03 -11.79
C ARG A 116 -25.48 10.42 -11.90
N THR A 117 -26.29 11.47 -11.77
CA THR A 117 -25.86 12.87 -11.93
C THR A 117 -25.29 13.53 -10.67
N LEU A 118 -25.30 12.85 -9.52
CA LEU A 118 -24.87 13.40 -8.23
C LEU A 118 -23.79 12.54 -7.58
N GLY A 119 -22.68 13.17 -7.18
CA GLY A 119 -21.57 12.53 -6.49
C GLY A 119 -20.22 12.94 -7.06
N TYR A 120 -19.15 12.57 -6.37
CA TYR A 120 -17.79 12.69 -6.91
C TYR A 120 -17.50 11.49 -7.80
N VAL A 121 -16.94 11.78 -8.99
CA VAL A 121 -16.67 10.79 -10.04
C VAL A 121 -15.89 9.57 -9.53
N ASP A 122 -14.88 9.79 -8.68
CA ASP A 122 -14.08 8.70 -8.13
C ASP A 122 -14.87 7.77 -7.21
N MET A 123 -15.75 8.31 -6.36
CA MET A 123 -16.62 7.51 -5.52
C MET A 123 -17.66 6.73 -6.33
N LEU A 124 -18.22 7.34 -7.38
CA LEU A 124 -19.18 6.66 -8.26
C LEU A 124 -18.55 5.45 -8.97
N ILE A 125 -17.29 5.57 -9.41
CA ILE A 125 -16.56 4.45 -10.02
C ILE A 125 -16.34 3.34 -9.00
N GLU A 126 -15.94 3.67 -7.77
CA GLU A 126 -15.76 2.65 -6.71
C GLU A 126 -17.08 1.98 -6.33
N GLU A 127 -18.17 2.74 -6.22
CA GLU A 127 -19.51 2.19 -5.95
C GLU A 127 -19.95 1.21 -7.03
N TYR A 128 -19.76 1.58 -8.30
CA TYR A 128 -20.02 0.67 -9.41
C TYR A 128 -19.17 -0.59 -9.31
N ALA A 129 -17.88 -0.44 -9.00
CA ALA A 129 -16.95 -1.55 -8.90
C ALA A 129 -17.32 -2.51 -7.76
N ASP A 130 -17.72 -1.98 -6.61
CA ASP A 130 -18.15 -2.77 -5.45
C ASP A 130 -19.47 -3.50 -5.74
N ALA A 131 -20.45 -2.82 -6.34
CA ALA A 131 -21.75 -3.40 -6.68
C ALA A 131 -21.65 -4.57 -7.67
N HIS A 132 -20.68 -4.52 -8.58
CA HIS A 132 -20.47 -5.52 -9.63
C HIS A 132 -19.27 -6.45 -9.35
N ALA A 133 -18.70 -6.42 -8.14
CA ALA A 133 -17.49 -7.16 -7.77
C ALA A 133 -16.36 -7.04 -8.81
N SER A 134 -16.22 -5.85 -9.42
CA SER A 134 -15.28 -5.63 -10.51
C SER A 134 -13.87 -5.41 -9.98
N THR A 135 -12.92 -6.13 -10.59
CA THR A 135 -11.50 -6.04 -10.22
C THR A 135 -10.91 -4.67 -10.55
N ARG A 136 -10.09 -4.15 -9.64
CA ARG A 136 -9.39 -2.88 -9.78
C ARG A 136 -7.90 -3.15 -9.66
N TRP A 137 -7.12 -2.61 -10.57
CA TRP A 137 -5.69 -2.83 -10.64
C TRP A 137 -4.94 -1.52 -10.41
N ALA A 138 -3.70 -1.62 -9.94
CA ALA A 138 -2.77 -0.50 -9.81
C ALA A 138 -1.40 -0.91 -10.38
N LEU A 139 -0.73 0.03 -11.03
CA LEU A 139 0.65 -0.13 -11.50
C LEU A 139 1.63 0.38 -10.43
N THR A 140 2.62 -0.44 -10.10
CA THR A 140 3.70 -0.12 -9.14
C THR A 140 5.07 -0.26 -9.83
N PRO A 141 6.00 0.68 -9.69
CA PRO A 141 5.81 2.01 -9.11
C PRO A 141 4.77 2.84 -9.90
N SER A 142 4.23 3.86 -9.25
CA SER A 142 3.32 4.80 -9.90
C SER A 142 4.02 5.48 -11.08
N VAL A 143 3.34 5.67 -12.22
CA VAL A 143 3.92 6.30 -13.42
C VAL A 143 3.39 7.71 -13.67
N ILE A 144 2.43 8.14 -12.85
CA ILE A 144 1.92 9.50 -12.79
C ILE A 144 2.08 9.98 -11.35
N GLN A 145 2.34 11.27 -11.17
CA GLN A 145 2.37 11.91 -9.85
C GLN A 145 1.37 13.06 -9.82
N HIS A 146 0.64 13.17 -8.71
CA HIS A 146 -0.16 14.37 -8.46
C HIS A 146 0.77 15.55 -8.17
N VAL A 147 0.66 16.59 -9.00
CA VAL A 147 1.33 17.87 -8.78
C VAL A 147 0.24 18.94 -8.76
N GLY A 148 -0.33 19.21 -7.59
CA GLY A 148 -1.44 20.17 -7.50
C GLY A 148 -1.76 20.58 -6.07
N ARG A 149 -2.21 21.83 -5.92
CA ARG A 149 -2.69 22.38 -4.65
C ARG A 149 -4.22 22.57 -4.63
N LYS A 150 -4.90 22.23 -5.72
CA LYS A 150 -6.34 22.43 -5.91
C LYS A 150 -7.02 21.10 -6.18
N SER A 151 -8.11 20.84 -5.48
CA SER A 151 -8.95 19.66 -5.67
C SER A 151 -10.39 20.08 -5.98
N SER A 152 -11.07 19.27 -6.80
CA SER A 152 -12.52 19.40 -7.02
C SER A 152 -13.35 19.07 -5.78
N LYS A 153 -12.74 18.46 -4.75
CA LYS A 153 -13.37 18.12 -3.46
C LYS A 153 -13.36 19.27 -2.45
N GLY A 154 -12.94 20.47 -2.87
CA GLY A 154 -12.78 21.63 -1.99
C GLY A 154 -11.46 21.61 -1.23
N ASP A 155 -11.09 22.76 -0.68
CA ASP A 155 -9.92 22.87 0.19
C ASP A 155 -10.33 22.41 1.59
N ASP A 156 -9.95 21.19 1.97
CA ASP A 156 -10.26 20.61 3.28
C ASP A 156 -9.34 21.22 4.36
N TYR A 157 -9.50 22.52 4.63
CA TYR A 157 -8.83 23.25 5.70
C TYR A 157 -9.50 23.00 7.08
N GLY A 158 -9.87 21.76 7.35
CA GLY A 158 -10.41 21.36 8.67
C GLY A 158 -9.30 21.23 9.74
N GLU A 159 -9.70 21.08 11.01
CA GLU A 159 -8.80 20.68 12.12
C GLU A 159 -8.04 19.37 11.84
N ALA A 160 -8.54 18.55 10.90
CA ALA A 160 -7.91 17.31 10.43
C ALA A 160 -6.82 17.52 9.35
N SER A 161 -6.56 18.76 8.90
CA SER A 161 -5.52 19.04 7.91
C SER A 161 -4.12 18.81 8.49
N LYS A 162 -3.49 17.71 8.09
CA LYS A 162 -2.12 17.39 8.47
C LYS A 162 -1.19 18.53 8.01
N TYR A 163 -0.46 19.12 8.94
CA TYR A 163 0.48 20.23 8.67
C TYR A 163 -0.14 21.51 8.06
N LYS A 164 -1.46 21.74 8.24
CA LYS A 164 -2.19 22.87 7.62
C LYS A 164 -2.17 22.86 6.09
N MET A 165 -1.95 21.67 5.50
CA MET A 165 -2.00 21.43 4.07
C MET A 165 -3.32 20.75 3.72
N THR A 166 -3.88 21.08 2.56
CA THR A 166 -5.07 20.36 2.06
C THR A 166 -4.69 18.91 1.71
N VAL A 167 -5.68 18.01 1.66
CA VAL A 167 -5.45 16.62 1.21
C VAL A 167 -4.78 16.59 -0.17
N ALA A 168 -5.14 17.49 -1.08
CA ALA A 168 -4.50 17.59 -2.39
C ALA A 168 -2.99 17.88 -2.29
N GLU A 169 -2.61 18.74 -1.35
CA GLU A 169 -1.20 19.11 -1.14
C GLU A 169 -0.39 18.03 -0.44
N THR A 170 -1.02 17.12 0.30
CA THR A 170 -0.32 16.02 0.99
C THR A 170 -0.27 14.72 0.17
N LEU A 171 -1.03 14.63 -0.92
CA LEU A 171 -1.05 13.44 -1.78
C LEU A 171 0.27 13.30 -2.53
N TRP A 172 1.05 12.29 -2.12
CA TRP A 172 2.33 11.96 -2.72
C TRP A 172 2.49 10.44 -2.84
N ASN A 173 3.11 9.98 -3.92
CA ASN A 173 3.54 8.60 -4.07
C ASN A 173 5.07 8.60 -4.13
N PHE A 174 5.74 8.09 -3.09
CA PHE A 174 7.19 8.11 -3.04
C PHE A 174 7.80 7.13 -4.05
N GLY A 175 7.13 6.02 -4.33
CA GLY A 175 7.56 5.08 -5.37
C GLY A 175 7.65 5.71 -6.78
N PHE A 176 6.92 6.79 -7.06
CA PHE A 176 7.07 7.52 -8.33
C PHE A 176 8.50 8.06 -8.52
N GLU A 177 9.15 8.50 -7.44
CA GLU A 177 10.50 9.08 -7.47
C GLU A 177 11.58 8.04 -7.75
N GLU A 178 11.27 6.75 -7.67
CA GLU A 178 12.19 5.66 -8.01
C GLU A 178 12.29 5.43 -9.53
N ASN A 179 11.40 6.03 -10.33
CA ASN A 179 11.42 5.88 -11.78
C ASN A 179 12.60 6.61 -12.43
N ASP A 180 13.31 5.92 -13.33
CA ASP A 180 14.29 6.54 -14.23
C ASP A 180 13.69 6.82 -15.62
N VAL A 181 13.81 8.07 -16.08
CA VAL A 181 13.22 8.51 -17.36
C VAL A 181 13.85 7.81 -18.55
N GLY A 182 15.16 7.51 -18.49
CA GLY A 182 15.87 6.79 -19.55
C GLY A 182 15.45 5.34 -19.64
N GLU A 183 15.30 4.68 -18.50
CA GLU A 183 14.80 3.31 -18.41
C GLU A 183 13.36 3.19 -18.89
N LEU A 184 12.44 4.04 -18.40
CA LEU A 184 11.06 4.05 -18.86
C LEU A 184 10.93 4.30 -20.37
N ARG A 185 11.77 5.19 -20.93
CA ARG A 185 11.81 5.41 -22.38
C ARG A 185 12.24 4.16 -23.12
N ARG A 186 13.29 3.49 -22.65
CA ARG A 186 13.79 2.24 -23.24
C ARG A 186 12.74 1.14 -23.19
N GLU A 187 12.10 0.94 -22.04
CA GLU A 187 11.02 -0.04 -21.88
C GLU A 187 9.84 0.23 -22.82
N HIS A 188 9.42 1.50 -22.93
CA HIS A 188 8.37 1.89 -23.87
C HIS A 188 8.75 1.56 -25.32
N LEU A 189 9.97 1.94 -25.70
CA LEU A 189 10.54 1.71 -27.03
C LEU A 189 10.60 0.22 -27.37
N ASP A 190 11.05 -0.62 -26.44
CA ASP A 190 11.08 -2.08 -26.59
C ASP A 190 9.65 -2.65 -26.70
N ALA A 191 8.70 -2.16 -25.89
CA ALA A 191 7.31 -2.60 -25.93
C ALA A 191 6.60 -2.28 -27.26
N ILE A 192 6.96 -1.17 -27.93
CA ILE A 192 6.43 -0.80 -29.26
C ILE A 192 7.29 -1.29 -30.42
N GLY A 193 8.33 -2.10 -30.15
CA GLY A 193 9.21 -2.68 -31.16
C GLY A 193 10.11 -1.65 -31.88
N ARG A 194 10.42 -0.52 -31.25
CA ARG A 194 11.34 0.50 -31.77
C ARG A 194 12.59 0.56 -30.90
N HIS A 195 13.63 -0.21 -31.22
CA HIS A 195 14.88 -0.14 -30.44
C HIS A 195 15.52 1.26 -30.54
N SER A 196 15.97 1.80 -29.41
CA SER A 196 16.77 3.02 -29.36
C SER A 196 18.12 2.75 -30.04
N SER A 197 18.33 3.31 -31.22
CA SER A 197 19.62 3.40 -31.90
C SER A 197 20.59 4.31 -31.18
#